data_AF-A0A3L7QY77-F1
#
_entry.id   AF-A0A3L7QY77-F1
#
_cell.length_a   1.000
_cell.length_b   1.000
_cell.length_c   1.000
_cell.angle_alpha   90.00
_cell.angle_beta   90.00
_cell.angle_gamma   90.00
#
_symmetry.space_group_name_H-M   'P 1'
#
loop_
_entity.id
_entity.type
_entity.pdbx_description
1 polymer ?
#
loop_
_entity_poly.entity_id
_entity_poly.type
_entity_poly.pdbx_seq_one_letter_code
_entity_poly.pdbx_strand_id
1 'polypeptide(L)'
;MQMPTDDDDDFEDDQAYDADDSDSEPTVPCPWCKREILEDCDRCPFCEQYLSIEDAPSFRKPSWIIAGTLVCLYIVYRWIFLGP
;
A
#
# COMPACT_ATOMS: atom_id res chain seq x y z
N MET A 1 61.60 1.26 31.23
CA MET A 1 60.68 1.97 30.31
C MET A 1 59.29 1.78 30.89
N GLN A 2 58.83 2.72 31.70
CA GLN A 2 57.48 2.73 32.28
C GLN A 2 56.68 3.73 31.45
N MET A 3 55.59 3.27 30.85
CA MET A 3 54.68 4.08 30.06
C MET A 3 53.67 4.79 30.99
N PRO A 4 53.64 6.13 31.02
CA PRO A 4 52.56 6.87 31.65
C PRO A 4 51.32 6.81 30.76
N THR A 5 50.16 6.48 31.32
CA THR A 5 48.85 6.69 30.71
C THR A 5 48.18 7.79 31.51
N ASP A 6 48.15 8.99 30.95
CA ASP A 6 47.41 10.13 31.48
C ASP A 6 46.38 10.57 30.43
N ASP A 7 45.24 10.96 30.98
CA ASP A 7 43.89 11.15 30.45
C ASP A 7 43.75 12.30 29.42
N ASP A 8 42.52 12.47 28.94
CA ASP A 8 41.98 13.68 28.28
C ASP A 8 42.27 13.91 26.79
N ASP A 9 41.46 13.27 25.91
CA ASP A 9 40.96 13.94 24.71
C ASP A 9 39.44 13.72 24.64
N ASP A 10 38.77 14.64 25.31
CA ASP A 10 37.36 14.99 25.25
C ASP A 10 36.98 15.31 23.78
N PHE A 11 36.64 14.28 22.99
CA PHE A 11 36.04 14.49 21.68
C PHE A 11 34.57 14.86 21.88
N GLU A 12 34.34 16.16 21.86
CA GLU A 12 33.05 16.84 21.92
C GLU A 12 32.01 16.17 20.99
N ASP A 13 30.88 15.84 21.61
CA ASP A 13 29.66 15.28 21.04
C ASP A 13 28.89 16.35 20.23
N ASP A 14 29.34 16.59 18.99
CA ASP A 14 28.80 17.67 18.15
C ASP A 14 28.06 17.19 16.90
N GLN A 15 27.82 15.89 16.74
CA GLN A 15 26.88 15.44 15.72
C GLN A 15 25.47 15.40 16.30
N ALA A 16 24.94 16.60 16.55
CA ALA A 16 23.50 16.82 16.52
C ALA A 16 23.00 16.54 15.10
N TYR A 17 22.84 15.26 14.76
CA TYR A 17 21.87 14.84 13.76
C TYR A 17 20.53 15.28 14.33
N ASP A 18 20.12 16.48 13.94
CA ASP A 18 18.73 16.89 13.89
C ASP A 18 18.06 15.86 12.98
N ALA A 19 17.72 14.70 13.55
CA ALA A 19 16.87 13.71 12.97
C ALA A 19 15.49 14.35 12.94
N ASP A 20 15.33 15.30 12.02
CA ASP A 20 14.05 15.77 11.55
C ASP A 20 13.31 14.50 11.13
N ASP A 21 12.43 14.05 12.01
CA ASP A 21 11.56 12.89 11.92
C ASP A 21 10.49 13.12 10.84
N SER A 22 10.93 13.62 9.67
CA SER A 22 10.14 13.89 8.48
C SER A 22 10.48 12.94 7.33
N ASP A 23 11.43 12.01 7.53
CA ASP A 23 11.78 10.94 6.58
C ASP A 23 11.10 9.61 6.92
N SER A 24 9.92 9.67 7.57
CA SER A 24 9.02 8.51 7.60
C SER A 24 8.57 8.25 6.16
N GLU A 25 9.17 7.23 5.53
CA GLU A 25 8.80 6.80 4.18
C GLU A 25 7.27 6.68 4.06
N PRO A 26 6.65 7.19 2.97
CA PRO A 26 5.20 7.18 2.84
C PRO A 26 4.68 5.74 2.88
N THR A 27 3.77 5.47 3.80
CA THR A 27 3.13 4.16 3.96
C THR A 27 1.66 4.22 3.57
N VAL A 28 1.18 3.12 2.98
CA VAL A 28 -0.21 2.93 2.56
C VAL A 28 -0.79 1.65 3.19
N PRO A 29 -2.10 1.59 3.45
CA PRO A 29 -2.73 0.37 3.94
C PRO A 29 -2.87 -0.66 2.82
N CYS A 30 -2.39 -1.87 3.04
CA CYS A 30 -2.55 -2.98 2.11
C CYS A 30 -4.04 -3.30 1.83
N PRO A 31 -4.49 -3.45 0.57
CA PRO A 31 -5.90 -3.71 0.23
C PRO A 31 -6.41 -5.07 0.70
N TRP A 32 -5.51 -6.01 1.02
CA TRP A 32 -5.85 -7.38 1.44
C TRP A 32 -5.89 -7.54 2.95
N CYS A 33 -4.79 -7.20 3.64
CA CYS A 33 -4.64 -7.40 5.08
C CYS A 33 -4.79 -6.13 5.92
N LYS A 34 -4.91 -4.96 5.27
CA LYS A 34 -5.06 -3.63 5.90
C LYS A 34 -3.92 -3.20 6.82
N ARG A 35 -2.77 -3.87 6.75
CA ARG A 35 -1.56 -3.45 7.45
C ARG A 35 -0.86 -2.34 6.67
N GLU A 36 -0.21 -1.47 7.41
CA GLU A 36 0.62 -0.39 6.86
C GLU A 36 1.87 -1.00 6.23
N ILE A 37 2.10 -0.63 4.98
CA ILE A 37 3.24 -1.06 4.17
C ILE A 37 3.81 0.15 3.46
N LEU A 38 5.07 0.10 3.04
CA LEU A 38 5.65 1.17 2.23
C LEU A 38 4.92 1.29 0.89
N GLU A 39 4.73 2.52 0.42
CA GLU A 39 4.11 2.79 -0.88
C GLU A 39 4.90 2.17 -2.04
N ASP A 40 6.22 2.10 -1.90
CA ASP A 40 7.14 1.54 -2.92
C ASP A 40 7.30 0.01 -2.85
N CYS A 41 6.52 -0.68 -2.01
CA CYS A 41 6.52 -2.15 -1.98
C CYS A 41 5.70 -2.72 -3.14
N ASP A 42 6.32 -3.50 -4.03
CA ASP A 42 5.61 -4.28 -5.06
C ASP A 42 4.70 -5.37 -4.46
N ARG A 43 5.12 -5.92 -3.32
CA ARG A 43 4.45 -7.05 -2.63
C ARG A 43 4.35 -6.75 -1.14
N CYS A 44 3.18 -7.01 -0.57
CA CYS A 44 2.97 -6.86 0.87
C CYS A 44 3.79 -7.90 1.66
N PRO A 45 4.66 -7.50 2.60
CA PRO A 45 5.48 -8.42 3.41
C PRO A 45 4.68 -9.25 4.43
N PHE A 46 3.43 -8.87 4.70
CA PHE A 46 2.60 -9.54 5.71
C PHE A 46 1.68 -10.62 5.14
N CYS A 47 1.13 -10.40 3.94
CA CYS A 47 0.19 -11.33 3.31
C CYS A 47 0.70 -11.88 1.98
N GLU A 48 1.89 -11.46 1.57
CA GLU A 48 2.59 -11.89 0.36
C GLU A 48 1.77 -11.70 -0.94
N GLN A 49 0.74 -10.85 -0.90
CA GLN A 49 -0.05 -10.48 -2.06
C GLN A 49 0.60 -9.32 -2.80
N TYR A 50 0.55 -9.35 -4.13
CA TYR A 50 0.99 -8.24 -4.95
C TYR A 50 0.04 -7.04 -4.82
N LEU A 51 0.62 -5.85 -4.83
CA LEU A 51 -0.11 -4.57 -4.82
C LEU A 51 -0.41 -4.07 -6.24
N SER A 52 0.04 -4.80 -7.26
CA SER A 52 -0.21 -4.50 -8.66
C SER A 52 -1.69 -4.20 -8.89
N ILE A 53 -1.95 -3.04 -9.49
CA ILE A 53 -3.28 -2.55 -9.88
C ILE A 53 -4.04 -3.57 -10.74
N GLU A 54 -3.34 -4.50 -11.38
CA GLU A 54 -3.92 -5.61 -12.15
C GLU A 54 -4.68 -6.62 -11.29
N ASP A 55 -4.26 -6.83 -10.03
CA ASP A 55 -4.87 -7.77 -9.08
C ASP A 55 -5.46 -7.09 -7.83
N ALA A 56 -5.21 -5.79 -7.63
CA ALA A 56 -5.85 -5.04 -6.57
C ALA A 56 -7.38 -5.19 -6.74
N PRO A 57 -8.12 -5.69 -5.74
CA PRO A 57 -9.56 -5.86 -5.84
C PRO A 57 -10.13 -4.46 -5.99
N SER A 58 -10.37 -4.07 -7.25
CA SER A 58 -10.79 -2.73 -7.65
C SER A 58 -11.81 -2.23 -6.64
N PHE A 59 -11.39 -1.24 -5.87
CA PHE A 59 -12.20 -0.64 -4.83
C PHE A 59 -13.44 -0.10 -5.54
N ARG A 60 -14.54 -0.85 -5.45
CA ARG A 60 -15.82 -0.66 -6.14
C ARG A 60 -15.82 -1.12 -7.61
N LYS A 61 -16.32 -2.34 -7.83
CA LYS A 61 -16.90 -2.75 -9.11
C LYS A 61 -17.81 -1.61 -9.61
N PRO A 62 -17.61 -1.07 -10.82
CA PRO A 62 -18.46 0.00 -11.33
C PRO A 62 -19.91 -0.51 -11.40
N SER A 63 -20.78 0.00 -10.52
CA SER A 63 -22.19 -0.40 -10.45
C SER A 63 -22.92 -0.24 -11.80
N TRP A 64 -22.38 0.59 -12.70
CA TRP A 64 -22.87 0.74 -14.07
C TRP A 64 -22.79 -0.55 -14.89
N ILE A 65 -21.79 -1.42 -14.66
CA ILE A 65 -21.71 -2.72 -15.34
C ILE A 65 -22.83 -3.66 -14.88
N ILE A 66 -23.14 -3.64 -13.58
CA ILE A 66 -24.27 -4.41 -13.03
C ILE A 66 -25.58 -3.88 -13.62
N ALA A 67 -25.76 -2.55 -13.65
CA ALA A 67 -26.93 -1.91 -14.24
C ALA A 67 -27.07 -2.25 -15.73
N GLY A 68 -26.00 -2.13 -16.51
CA GLY A 68 -25.99 -2.48 -17.94
C GLY A 68 -26.30 -3.95 -18.18
N THR A 69 -25.75 -4.85 -17.36
CA THR A 69 -26.03 -6.29 -17.43
C THR A 69 -27.51 -6.57 -17.16
N LEU A 70 -28.10 -5.96 -16.13
CA LEU A 70 -29.52 -6.13 -15.81
C LEU A 70 -30.44 -5.57 -16.90
N VAL A 71 -30.09 -4.44 -17.52
CA VAL A 71 -30.86 -3.86 -18.64
C VAL A 71 -30.82 -4.77 -19.86
N CYS A 72 -29.63 -5.26 -20.25
CA CYS A 72 -29.49 -6.21 -21.36
C CYS A 72 -30.31 -7.49 -21.11
N LEU A 73 -30.18 -8.05 -19.91
CA LEU A 73 -30.93 -9.24 -19.48
C LEU A 73 -32.44 -8.99 -19.61
N TYR A 74 -32.92 -7.85 -19.10
CA TYR A 74 -34.34 -7.49 -19.17
C TYR A 74 -34.87 -7.38 -20.60
N ILE A 75 -34.12 -6.76 -21.51
CA ILE A 75 -34.50 -6.64 -22.93
C ILE A 75 -34.64 -8.02 -23.57
N VAL A 76 -33.65 -8.90 -23.35
CA VAL A 76 -33.68 -10.28 -23.86
C VAL A 76 -34.86 -11.06 -23.30
N TYR A 77 -35.11 -10.96 -21.99
CA TYR A 77 -36.28 -11.57 -21.35
C TYR A 77 -37.57 -11.05 -21.97
N ARG A 78 -37.74 -9.73 -22.05
CA ARG A 78 -38.92 -9.15 -22.69
C ARG A 78 -39.10 -9.64 -24.12
N TRP A 79 -38.02 -9.74 -24.90
CA TRP A 79 -38.10 -10.21 -26.27
C TRP A 79 -38.53 -11.67 -26.37
N ILE A 80 -38.02 -12.55 -25.50
CA ILE A 80 -38.40 -13.97 -25.46
C ILE A 80 -39.85 -14.15 -24.98
N PHE A 81 -40.29 -13.40 -23.97
CA PHE A 81 -41.62 -13.54 -23.37
C PHE A 81 -42.72 -12.76 -24.12
N LEU A 82 -42.36 -11.73 -24.90
CA LEU A 82 -43.29 -10.89 -25.67
C LEU A 82 -43.23 -11.14 -27.19
N GLY A 83 -42.28 -11.97 -27.64
CA GLY A 83 -42.07 -12.35 -29.03
C GLY A 83 -42.85 -13.55 -29.59
N PRO A 84 -43.63 -14.35 -28.83
CA PRO A 84 -44.59 -15.29 -29.42
C PRO A 84 -45.97 -14.66 -29.64
#